data_AF-A0AAU9WIW6-F1
#
_entry.id   AF-A0AAU9WIW6-F1
#
_cell.length_a   1.000
_cell.length_b   1.000
_cell.length_c   1.000
_cell.angle_alpha   90.00
_cell.angle_beta   90.00
_cell.angle_gamma   90.00
#
_symmetry.space_group_name_H-M   'P 1'
#
loop_
_entity.id
_entity.type
_entity.pdbx_description
1 polymer ?
#
loop_
_entity_poly.entity_id
_entity_poly.type
_entity_poly.pdbx_seq_one_letter_code
_entity_poly.pdbx_strand_id
1 'polypeptide(L)'
;MNQTFAEEYAELITFVYYCSNISLTAVVFLFGTCFLWYRDRKYQKRKDDEEGRNHQRREWRKFAERMNDDYRNLRSNQTLENILKVKKTFEDLKVHSKVTGLDVLRYWLADDRHRNVWSESPQLRALREDLHRIFLQLNFCSSLIHLGEVPKNITEELRYVVEELGNVAKPFLTGDKLKVASTCLKHFGMPVKKEEEEEGGGVGGEEEEKKLYELVEGNIPYLDSLKFGDNDDRDSSTSSPPPPVDYSQSKFFFNVSMPDDKHNFLWELHDNLETGEYRTLLVRGFKERQAEPPPNLTDPIGDEDSDEVVLAKVLHEVRYYIHHLQNNRELWETAVNVGRLRQVHEEIT
;
A
#
# COMPACT_ATOMS: atom_id res chain seq x y z
N MET A 1 28.03 -25.09 -104.52
CA MET A 1 27.03 -25.45 -103.49
C MET A 1 27.54 -25.29 -102.04
N ASN A 2 28.84 -25.09 -101.80
CA ASN A 2 29.40 -24.91 -100.44
C ASN A 2 29.66 -23.44 -100.01
N GLN A 3 29.50 -22.46 -100.90
CA GLN A 3 29.72 -21.03 -100.56
C GLN A 3 28.47 -20.35 -99.99
N THR A 4 27.28 -20.71 -100.46
CA THR A 4 26.00 -20.18 -99.94
C THR A 4 25.66 -20.69 -98.55
N PHE A 5 26.12 -21.90 -98.19
CA PHE A 5 25.94 -22.48 -96.86
C PHE A 5 26.82 -21.80 -95.79
N ALA A 6 27.91 -21.13 -96.14
CA ALA A 6 28.79 -20.49 -95.17
C ALA A 6 28.28 -19.11 -94.75
N GLU A 7 27.67 -18.35 -95.68
CA GLU A 7 27.08 -17.03 -95.41
C GLU A 7 25.80 -17.15 -94.57
N GLU A 8 24.93 -18.12 -94.86
CA GLU A 8 23.67 -18.33 -94.13
C GLU A 8 23.89 -18.73 -92.65
N TYR A 9 24.96 -19.48 -92.37
CA TYR A 9 25.31 -19.87 -91.00
C TYR A 9 26.04 -18.77 -90.24
N ALA A 10 26.79 -17.89 -90.90
CA ALA A 10 27.47 -16.76 -90.27
C ALA A 10 26.47 -15.75 -89.70
N GLU A 11 25.40 -15.43 -90.44
CA GLU A 11 24.32 -14.56 -89.96
C GLU A 11 23.56 -15.20 -88.80
N LEU A 12 23.27 -16.51 -88.88
CA LEU A 12 22.60 -17.25 -87.81
C LEU A 12 23.46 -17.28 -86.53
N ILE A 13 24.76 -17.54 -86.63
CA ILE A 13 25.67 -17.55 -85.48
C ILE A 13 25.77 -16.16 -84.86
N THR A 14 25.84 -15.12 -85.69
CA THR A 14 25.90 -13.73 -85.23
C THR A 14 24.61 -13.32 -84.53
N PHE A 15 23.44 -13.70 -85.08
CA PHE A 15 22.14 -13.48 -84.46
C PHE A 15 22.02 -14.22 -83.11
N VAL A 16 22.38 -15.50 -83.07
CA VAL A 16 22.38 -16.30 -81.82
C VAL A 16 23.33 -15.71 -80.78
N TYR A 17 24.50 -15.21 -81.20
CA TYR A 17 25.45 -14.54 -80.31
C TYR A 17 24.84 -13.25 -79.70
N TYR A 18 24.24 -12.39 -80.52
CA TYR A 18 23.59 -11.18 -80.02
C TYR A 18 22.38 -11.49 -79.12
N CYS A 19 21.52 -12.45 -79.50
CA CYS A 19 20.39 -12.88 -78.68
C CYS A 19 20.85 -13.47 -77.33
N SER A 20 21.91 -14.27 -77.33
CA SER A 20 22.49 -14.85 -76.10
C SER A 20 23.09 -13.75 -75.21
N ASN A 21 23.79 -12.78 -75.80
CA ASN A 21 24.44 -11.70 -75.06
C ASN A 21 23.42 -10.71 -74.48
N ILE A 22 22.35 -10.38 -75.22
CA ILE A 22 21.23 -9.58 -74.72
C ILE A 22 20.51 -10.33 -73.59
N SER A 23 20.25 -11.63 -73.76
CA SER A 23 19.60 -12.44 -72.73
C SER A 23 20.44 -12.52 -71.45
N LEU A 24 21.75 -12.72 -71.58
CA LEU A 24 22.67 -12.75 -70.45
C LEU A 24 22.75 -11.39 -69.75
N THR A 25 22.81 -10.30 -70.52
CA THR A 25 22.81 -8.93 -69.99
C THR A 25 21.52 -8.63 -69.23
N ALA A 26 20.36 -9.04 -69.76
CA ALA A 26 19.07 -8.88 -69.09
C ALA A 26 19.00 -9.69 -67.78
N VAL A 27 19.50 -10.92 -67.77
CA VAL A 27 19.55 -11.75 -66.55
C VAL A 27 20.47 -11.14 -65.50
N VAL A 28 21.65 -10.66 -65.87
CA VAL A 28 22.58 -9.98 -64.95
C VAL A 28 21.94 -8.71 -64.39
N PHE A 29 21.24 -7.94 -65.21
CA PHE A 29 20.56 -6.73 -64.77
C PHE A 29 19.38 -7.01 -63.83
N LEU A 30 18.57 -8.03 -64.12
CA LEU A 30 17.47 -8.48 -63.25
C LEU A 30 18.02 -9.02 -61.92
N PHE A 31 19.07 -9.82 -61.95
CA PHE A 31 19.71 -10.32 -60.74
C PHE A 31 20.31 -9.17 -59.91
N GLY A 32 20.97 -8.21 -60.55
CA GLY A 32 21.52 -7.02 -59.89
C GLY A 32 20.44 -6.16 -59.24
N THR A 33 19.33 -5.92 -59.93
CA THR A 33 18.21 -5.13 -59.38
C THR A 33 17.48 -5.86 -58.24
N CYS A 34 17.20 -7.16 -58.38
CA CYS A 34 16.63 -7.97 -57.30
C CYS A 34 17.56 -8.06 -56.09
N PHE A 35 18.87 -8.22 -56.30
CA PHE A 35 19.84 -8.26 -55.22
C PHE A 35 19.92 -6.94 -54.46
N LEU A 36 19.96 -5.80 -55.17
CA LEU A 36 19.94 -4.48 -54.56
C LEU A 36 18.65 -4.23 -53.77
N TRP A 37 17.50 -4.61 -54.32
CA TRP A 37 16.21 -4.46 -53.64
C TRP A 37 16.09 -5.33 -52.38
N TYR A 38 16.53 -6.59 -52.45
CA TYR A 38 16.60 -7.47 -51.28
C TYR A 38 17.53 -6.91 -50.20
N ARG A 39 18.70 -6.40 -50.62
CA ARG A 39 19.68 -5.79 -49.71
C ARG A 39 19.10 -4.54 -49.05
N ASP A 40 18.48 -3.65 -49.81
CA ASP A 40 17.85 -2.42 -49.30
C ASP A 40 16.72 -2.72 -48.31
N ARG A 41 15.85 -3.67 -48.63
CA ARG A 41 14.78 -4.11 -47.72
C ARG A 41 15.32 -4.67 -46.40
N LYS A 42 16.45 -5.39 -46.44
CA LYS A 42 17.12 -5.90 -45.22
C LYS A 42 17.77 -4.78 -44.42
N TYR A 43 18.34 -3.76 -45.07
CA TYR A 43 18.89 -2.58 -44.40
C TYR A 43 17.79 -1.74 -43.75
N GLN A 44 16.70 -1.47 -44.46
CA GLN A 44 15.53 -0.75 -43.93
C GLN A 44 14.96 -1.47 -42.72
N LYS A 45 14.69 -2.79 -42.82
CA LYS A 45 14.18 -3.56 -41.68
C LYS A 45 15.10 -3.49 -40.45
N ARG A 46 16.42 -3.59 -40.64
CA ARG A 46 17.40 -3.45 -39.54
C ARG A 46 17.37 -2.06 -38.91
N LYS A 47 17.25 -1.03 -39.74
CA LYS A 47 17.18 0.36 -39.29
C LYS A 47 15.89 0.62 -38.52
N ASP A 48 14.75 0.14 -39.00
CA ASP A 48 13.46 0.25 -38.33
C ASP A 48 13.46 -0.52 -36.99
N ASP A 49 14.04 -1.74 -36.95
CA ASP A 49 14.21 -2.52 -35.73
C ASP A 49 15.15 -1.83 -34.72
N GLU A 50 16.16 -1.10 -35.20
CA GLU A 50 17.09 -0.35 -34.36
C GLU A 50 16.49 0.97 -33.86
N GLU A 51 15.76 1.68 -34.71
CA GLU A 51 14.99 2.88 -34.34
C GLU A 51 13.88 2.54 -33.35
N GLY A 52 13.15 1.44 -33.54
CA GLY A 52 12.13 0.95 -32.61
C GLY A 52 12.71 0.62 -31.24
N ARG A 53 13.83 -0.11 -31.19
CA ARG A 53 14.55 -0.40 -29.93
C ARG A 53 15.07 0.88 -29.26
N ASN A 54 15.57 1.83 -30.04
CA ASN A 54 16.05 3.11 -29.52
C ASN A 54 14.91 3.98 -28.98
N HIS A 55 13.76 4.00 -29.65
CA HIS A 55 12.56 4.67 -29.16
C HIS A 55 12.10 4.05 -27.84
N GLN A 56 11.98 2.72 -27.79
CA GLN A 56 11.61 2.00 -26.57
C GLN A 56 12.59 2.31 -25.42
N ARG A 57 13.90 2.30 -25.67
CA ARG A 57 14.92 2.68 -24.67
C ARG A 57 14.76 4.12 -24.18
N ARG A 58 14.38 5.07 -25.05
CA ARG A 58 14.11 6.46 -24.64
C ARG A 58 12.89 6.55 -23.75
N GLU A 59 11.81 5.85 -24.08
CA GLU A 59 10.60 5.83 -23.26
C GLU A 59 10.85 5.19 -21.88
N TRP A 60 11.64 4.11 -21.84
CA TRP A 60 12.10 3.51 -20.58
C TRP A 60 12.90 4.47 -19.70
N ARG A 61 13.82 5.24 -20.29
CA ARG A 61 14.56 6.26 -19.53
C ARG A 61 13.65 7.37 -19.02
N LYS A 62 12.75 7.89 -19.86
CA LYS A 62 11.77 8.91 -19.42
C LYS A 62 10.87 8.42 -18.29
N PHE A 63 10.55 7.12 -18.28
CA PHE A 63 9.80 6.51 -17.18
C PHE A 63 10.65 6.46 -15.90
N ALA A 64 11.87 5.94 -15.99
CA ALA A 64 12.76 5.84 -14.84
C ALA A 64 13.12 7.22 -14.26
N GLU A 65 13.31 8.24 -15.11
CA GLU A 65 13.51 9.64 -14.70
C GLU A 65 12.31 10.17 -13.93
N ARG A 66 11.08 10.00 -14.46
CA ARG A 66 9.85 10.42 -13.77
C ARG A 66 9.67 9.74 -12.41
N MET A 67 9.86 8.42 -12.35
CA MET A 67 9.80 7.67 -11.08
C MET A 67 10.82 8.18 -10.06
N ASN A 68 12.06 8.43 -10.50
CA ASN A 68 13.11 8.95 -9.62
C ASN A 68 12.80 10.37 -9.14
N ASP A 69 12.25 11.23 -9.99
CA ASP A 69 11.89 12.60 -9.62
C ASP A 69 10.72 12.62 -8.62
N ASP A 70 9.69 11.80 -8.84
CA ASP A 70 8.58 11.66 -7.90
C ASP A 70 9.05 11.07 -6.55
N TYR A 71 9.90 10.05 -6.59
CA TYR A 71 10.54 9.50 -5.40
C TYR A 71 11.38 10.55 -4.65
N ARG A 72 12.17 11.35 -5.38
CA ARG A 72 12.94 12.46 -4.78
C ARG A 72 12.03 13.47 -4.11
N ASN A 73 10.89 13.80 -4.72
CA ASN A 73 9.89 14.71 -4.14
C ASN A 73 9.29 14.14 -2.84
N LEU A 74 8.95 12.84 -2.82
CA LEU A 74 8.46 12.17 -1.61
C LEU A 74 9.51 12.15 -0.49
N ARG A 75 10.77 11.93 -0.86
CA ARG A 75 11.89 11.91 0.09
C ARG A 75 12.23 13.30 0.61
N SER A 76 12.25 14.32 -0.25
CA SER A 76 12.56 15.71 0.16
C SER A 76 11.50 16.29 1.08
N ASN A 77 10.24 15.87 0.92
CA ASN A 77 9.12 16.32 1.74
C ASN A 77 8.98 15.53 3.05
N GLN A 78 9.94 14.66 3.40
CA GLN A 78 9.89 13.79 4.57
C GLN A 78 8.66 12.86 4.63
N THR A 79 7.93 12.69 3.53
CA THR A 79 6.72 11.85 3.47
C THR A 79 7.01 10.41 3.88
N LEU A 80 8.11 9.84 3.40
CA LEU A 80 8.50 8.46 3.73
C LEU A 80 8.80 8.31 5.23
N GLU A 81 9.51 9.27 5.81
CA GLU A 81 9.84 9.28 7.25
C GLU A 81 8.58 9.43 8.10
N ASN A 82 7.63 10.27 7.68
CA ASN A 82 6.37 10.48 8.38
C ASN A 82 5.50 9.22 8.39
N ILE A 83 5.38 8.52 7.26
CA ILE A 83 4.66 7.25 7.17
C ILE A 83 5.31 6.18 8.06
N LEU A 84 6.64 6.11 8.09
CA LEU A 84 7.36 5.16 8.95
C LEU A 84 7.18 5.45 10.45
N LYS A 85 7.13 6.73 10.84
CA LYS A 85 6.79 7.13 12.22
C LYS A 85 5.38 6.68 12.59
N VAL A 86 4.39 6.91 11.72
CA VAL A 86 3.02 6.41 11.94
C VAL A 86 3.02 4.89 12.08
N LYS A 87 3.69 4.16 11.18
CA LYS A 87 3.78 2.70 11.27
C LYS A 87 4.25 2.27 12.66
N LYS A 88 5.40 2.81 13.11
CA LYS A 88 6.00 2.46 14.40
C LYS A 88 5.07 2.78 15.57
N THR A 89 4.53 3.99 15.62
CA THR A 89 3.64 4.44 16.70
C THR A 89 2.40 3.55 16.82
N PHE A 90 1.80 3.15 15.69
CA PHE A 90 0.57 2.36 15.67
C PHE A 90 0.79 0.86 15.79
N GLU A 91 1.97 0.36 15.45
CA GLU A 91 2.40 -1.03 15.70
C GLU A 91 2.59 -1.27 17.22
N ASP A 92 3.16 -0.30 17.92
CA ASP A 92 3.35 -0.34 19.38
C ASP A 92 2.04 -0.08 20.16
N LEU A 93 1.07 0.61 19.56
CA LEU A 93 -0.21 0.94 20.20
C LEU A 93 -1.13 -0.29 20.30
N LYS A 94 -1.43 -0.75 21.51
CA LYS A 94 -2.44 -1.78 21.77
C LYS A 94 -3.82 -1.14 21.95
N VAL A 95 -4.74 -1.44 21.03
CA VAL A 95 -6.15 -0.99 21.13
C VAL A 95 -6.99 -2.04 21.87
N HIS A 96 -6.64 -3.31 21.69
CA HIS A 96 -7.17 -4.49 22.37
C HIS A 96 -6.02 -5.53 22.47
N SER A 97 -6.16 -6.60 23.26
CA SER A 97 -5.09 -7.62 23.38
C SER A 97 -4.71 -8.27 22.05
N LYS A 98 -5.68 -8.39 21.15
CA LYS A 98 -5.56 -9.04 19.83
C LYS A 98 -5.46 -8.07 18.66
N VAL A 99 -5.67 -6.76 18.87
CA VAL A 99 -5.77 -5.77 17.80
C VAL A 99 -4.84 -4.60 18.09
N THR A 100 -3.90 -4.36 17.16
CA THR A 100 -2.99 -3.21 17.22
C THR A 100 -3.62 -1.98 16.60
N GLY A 101 -3.02 -0.82 16.87
CA GLY A 101 -3.45 0.41 16.20
C GLY A 101 -3.22 0.37 14.69
N LEU A 102 -2.20 -0.35 14.24
CA LEU A 102 -1.91 -0.53 12.82
C LEU A 102 -3.01 -1.35 12.13
N ASP A 103 -3.57 -2.35 12.79
CA ASP A 103 -4.69 -3.15 12.26
C ASP A 103 -5.95 -2.29 12.05
N VAL A 104 -6.23 -1.40 13.01
CA VAL A 104 -7.31 -0.40 12.89
C VAL A 104 -7.05 0.56 11.73
N LEU A 105 -5.81 1.05 11.55
CA LEU A 105 -5.46 1.89 10.41
C LEU A 105 -5.61 1.16 9.07
N ARG A 106 -5.16 -0.09 8.97
CA ARG A 106 -5.35 -0.93 7.77
C ARG A 106 -6.82 -1.08 7.43
N TYR A 107 -7.66 -1.33 8.43
CA TYR A 107 -9.10 -1.41 8.27
C TYR A 107 -9.68 -0.10 7.70
N TRP A 108 -9.27 1.07 8.21
CA TRP A 108 -9.75 2.38 7.72
C TRP A 108 -9.19 2.81 6.36
N LEU A 109 -8.02 2.28 5.97
CA LEU A 109 -7.37 2.61 4.69
C LEU A 109 -7.79 1.71 3.54
N ALA A 110 -8.52 0.63 3.81
CA ALA A 110 -9.03 -0.26 2.78
C ALA A 110 -10.12 0.41 1.89
N ASP A 111 -10.11 0.08 0.59
CA ASP A 111 -10.87 0.78 -0.46
C ASP A 111 -12.39 0.67 -0.35
N ASP A 112 -12.91 -0.35 0.35
CA ASP A 112 -14.34 -0.68 0.30
C ASP A 112 -15.15 -0.27 1.53
N ARG A 113 -14.49 0.17 2.62
CA ARG A 113 -15.15 0.47 3.90
C ARG A 113 -15.06 1.93 4.34
N HIS A 114 -15.16 2.85 3.38
CA HIS A 114 -15.29 4.30 3.64
C HIS A 114 -16.57 4.72 4.38
N ARG A 115 -17.45 3.78 4.72
CA ARG A 115 -18.71 4.09 5.38
C ARG A 115 -18.49 4.22 6.88
N ASN A 116 -18.48 5.48 7.31
CA ASN A 116 -18.74 5.97 8.67
C ASN A 116 -17.53 6.34 9.56
N VAL A 117 -16.37 6.69 9.00
CA VAL A 117 -15.53 7.68 9.69
C VAL A 117 -16.18 9.04 9.45
N TRP A 118 -17.25 9.36 10.17
CA TRP A 118 -18.18 10.48 9.88
C TRP A 118 -17.53 11.88 9.91
N SER A 119 -16.24 11.96 10.21
CA SER A 119 -15.37 13.12 9.98
C SER A 119 -13.96 12.62 9.67
N GLU A 120 -13.67 12.24 8.42
CA GLU A 120 -12.31 11.88 8.00
C GLU A 120 -11.37 13.00 8.40
N SER A 121 -10.56 12.73 9.42
CA SER A 121 -9.69 13.73 9.98
C SER A 121 -8.71 14.21 8.92
N PRO A 122 -8.32 15.49 8.95
CA PRO A 122 -7.34 16.02 8.01
C PRO A 122 -6.06 15.17 7.95
N GLN A 123 -5.66 14.59 9.08
CA GLN A 123 -4.47 13.75 9.23
C GLN A 123 -4.64 12.40 8.52
N LEU A 124 -5.79 11.74 8.66
CA LEU A 124 -6.04 10.44 8.00
C LEU A 124 -6.12 10.61 6.49
N ARG A 125 -6.74 11.71 6.05
CA ARG A 125 -6.79 12.08 4.63
C ARG A 125 -5.39 12.32 4.07
N ALA A 126 -4.56 13.09 4.76
CA ALA A 126 -3.19 13.35 4.34
C ALA A 126 -2.36 12.06 4.25
N LEU A 127 -2.45 11.17 5.25
CA LEU A 127 -1.81 9.85 5.20
C LEU A 127 -2.29 9.02 4.01
N ARG A 128 -3.60 9.00 3.74
CA ARG A 128 -4.17 8.28 2.59
C ARG A 128 -3.67 8.83 1.26
N GLU A 129 -3.62 10.16 1.10
CA GLU A 129 -3.14 10.81 -0.12
C GLU A 129 -1.67 10.49 -0.37
N ASP A 130 -0.82 10.54 0.65
CA ASP A 130 0.60 10.21 0.54
C ASP A 130 0.81 8.73 0.22
N LEU A 131 0.09 7.81 0.89
CA LEU A 131 0.10 6.39 0.56
C LEU A 131 -0.42 6.13 -0.86
N HIS A 132 -1.42 6.88 -1.32
CA HIS A 132 -1.94 6.75 -2.67
C HIS A 132 -0.91 7.16 -3.73
N ARG A 133 -0.14 8.23 -3.49
CA ARG A 133 0.97 8.62 -4.39
C ARG A 133 2.02 7.52 -4.50
N ILE A 134 2.39 6.90 -3.39
CA ILE A 134 3.30 5.76 -3.38
C ILE A 134 2.69 4.57 -4.13
N PHE A 135 1.41 4.28 -3.89
CA PHE A 135 0.71 3.18 -4.54
C PHE A 135 0.65 3.36 -6.07
N LEU A 136 0.40 4.59 -6.56
CA LEU A 136 0.39 4.87 -8.00
C LEU A 136 1.74 4.55 -8.65
N GLN A 137 2.85 4.92 -8.02
CA GLN A 137 4.21 4.58 -8.46
C GLN A 137 4.38 3.06 -8.60
N LEU A 138 4.00 2.32 -7.56
CA LEU A 138 4.05 0.85 -7.55
C LEU A 138 3.12 0.25 -8.61
N ASN A 139 1.93 0.80 -8.81
CA ASN A 139 0.99 0.32 -9.81
C ASN A 139 1.49 0.54 -11.25
N PHE A 140 2.17 1.65 -11.53
CA PHE A 140 2.83 1.85 -12.82
C PHE A 140 3.93 0.81 -13.05
N CYS A 141 4.77 0.54 -12.05
CA CYS A 141 5.75 -0.53 -12.11
C CYS A 141 5.10 -1.90 -12.36
N SER A 142 4.01 -2.22 -11.66
CA SER A 142 3.29 -3.49 -11.81
C SER A 142 2.69 -3.63 -13.20
N SER A 143 2.08 -2.57 -13.71
CA SER A 143 1.51 -2.54 -15.06
C SER A 143 2.59 -2.79 -16.12
N LEU A 144 3.79 -2.25 -15.94
CA LEU A 144 4.92 -2.46 -16.85
C LEU A 144 5.42 -3.90 -16.83
N ILE A 145 5.46 -4.55 -15.66
CA ILE A 145 5.77 -5.98 -15.55
C ILE A 145 4.78 -6.81 -16.38
N HIS A 146 3.49 -6.45 -16.37
CA HIS A 146 2.46 -7.14 -17.15
C HIS A 146 2.52 -6.87 -18.65
N LEU A 147 3.03 -5.71 -19.08
CA LEU A 147 3.12 -5.32 -20.49
C LEU A 147 4.30 -5.95 -21.24
N GLY A 148 5.35 -6.39 -20.54
CA GLY A 148 6.48 -7.08 -21.18
C GLY A 148 7.73 -7.19 -20.30
N GLU A 149 8.81 -7.68 -20.91
CA GLU A 149 10.10 -7.84 -20.20
C GLU A 149 10.73 -6.47 -19.93
N VAL A 150 10.94 -6.16 -18.65
CA VAL A 150 11.60 -4.93 -18.21
C VAL A 150 13.10 -5.04 -18.46
N PRO A 151 13.74 -4.06 -19.13
CA PRO A 151 15.18 -4.09 -19.34
C PRO A 151 15.97 -4.13 -18.02
N LYS A 152 17.03 -4.93 -17.97
CA LYS A 152 17.86 -5.11 -16.76
C LYS A 152 18.41 -3.79 -16.20
N ASN A 153 18.82 -2.86 -17.06
CA ASN A 153 19.34 -1.56 -16.61
C ASN A 153 18.27 -0.75 -15.86
N ILE A 154 17.02 -0.78 -16.33
CA ILE A 154 15.90 -0.08 -15.69
C ILE A 154 15.53 -0.76 -14.37
N THR A 155 15.57 -2.10 -14.36
CA THR A 155 15.32 -2.88 -13.14
C THR A 155 16.30 -2.49 -12.04
N GLU A 156 17.58 -2.39 -12.36
CA GLU A 156 18.63 -1.96 -11.42
C GLU A 156 18.48 -0.49 -10.98
N GLU A 157 18.14 0.41 -11.91
CA GLU A 157 17.91 1.83 -11.60
C GLU A 157 16.71 2.03 -10.65
N LEU A 158 15.63 1.27 -10.85
CA LEU A 158 14.40 1.38 -10.06
C LEU A 158 14.40 0.51 -8.82
N ARG A 159 15.34 -0.43 -8.67
CA ARG A 159 15.40 -1.36 -7.53
C ARG A 159 15.24 -0.64 -6.20
N TYR A 160 16.13 0.31 -5.92
CA TYR A 160 16.15 1.01 -4.63
C TYR A 160 14.87 1.82 -4.39
N VAL A 161 14.35 2.45 -5.44
CA VAL A 161 13.10 3.23 -5.39
C VAL A 161 11.92 2.33 -5.05
N VAL A 162 11.74 1.23 -5.80
CA VAL A 162 10.62 0.30 -5.60
C VAL A 162 10.73 -0.41 -4.25
N GLU A 163 11.94 -0.76 -3.83
CA GLU A 163 12.19 -1.41 -2.55
C GLU A 163 11.80 -0.49 -1.38
N GLU A 164 12.26 0.77 -1.38
CA GLU A 164 11.93 1.71 -0.30
C GLU A 164 10.44 2.05 -0.30
N LEU A 165 9.86 2.39 -1.46
CA LEU A 165 8.44 2.71 -1.59
C LEU A 165 7.56 1.53 -1.19
N GLY A 166 7.89 0.33 -1.67
CA GLY A 166 7.17 -0.89 -1.36
C GLY A 166 7.24 -1.23 0.13
N ASN A 167 8.42 -1.14 0.76
CA ASN A 167 8.57 -1.43 2.19
C ASN A 167 7.86 -0.40 3.09
N VAL A 168 7.80 0.86 2.68
CA VAL A 168 7.07 1.92 3.41
C VAL A 168 5.55 1.72 3.31
N ALA A 169 5.03 1.40 2.11
CA ALA A 169 3.60 1.28 1.89
C ALA A 169 3.02 -0.08 2.31
N LYS A 170 3.74 -1.19 2.10
CA LYS A 170 3.26 -2.57 2.34
C LYS A 170 2.54 -2.74 3.70
N PRO A 171 3.01 -2.18 4.82
CA PRO A 171 2.35 -2.32 6.11
C PRO A 171 0.94 -1.71 6.20
N PHE A 172 0.52 -0.89 5.24
CA PHE A 172 -0.79 -0.22 5.23
C PHE A 172 -1.72 -0.72 4.13
N LEU A 173 -1.22 -1.51 3.18
CA LEU A 173 -1.99 -1.99 2.04
C LEU A 173 -2.69 -3.31 2.36
N THR A 174 -3.91 -3.46 1.88
CA THR A 174 -4.72 -4.69 1.93
C THR A 174 -5.15 -5.12 0.53
N GLY A 175 -5.63 -6.36 0.40
CA GLY A 175 -6.25 -6.86 -0.83
C GLY A 175 -5.39 -6.72 -2.08
N ASP A 176 -5.98 -6.20 -3.15
CA ASP A 176 -5.30 -6.05 -4.45
C ASP A 176 -4.13 -5.06 -4.43
N LYS A 177 -4.22 -4.01 -3.60
CA LYS A 177 -3.11 -3.05 -3.47
C LYS A 177 -1.86 -3.73 -2.90
N LEU A 178 -2.03 -4.62 -1.93
CA LEU A 178 -0.96 -5.41 -1.35
C LEU A 178 -0.35 -6.38 -2.38
N LYS A 179 -1.19 -7.01 -3.22
CA LYS A 179 -0.73 -7.89 -4.32
C LYS A 179 0.14 -7.13 -5.32
N VAL A 180 -0.27 -5.92 -5.71
CA VAL A 180 0.48 -5.04 -6.62
C VAL A 180 1.84 -4.67 -6.01
N ALA A 181 1.87 -4.19 -4.76
CA ALA A 181 3.12 -3.83 -4.09
C ALA A 181 4.07 -5.04 -3.96
N SER A 182 3.53 -6.20 -3.59
CA SER A 182 4.31 -7.44 -3.45
C SER A 182 4.87 -7.94 -4.79
N THR A 183 4.10 -7.81 -5.88
CA THR A 183 4.54 -8.15 -7.24
C THR A 183 5.71 -7.27 -7.67
N CYS A 184 5.62 -5.95 -7.40
CA CYS A 184 6.71 -5.01 -7.67
C CYS A 184 7.96 -5.33 -6.86
N LEU A 185 7.81 -5.57 -5.54
CA LEU A 185 8.93 -5.93 -4.68
C LEU A 185 9.60 -7.24 -5.12
N LYS A 186 8.83 -8.23 -5.56
CA LYS A 186 9.36 -9.51 -6.05
C LYS A 186 10.14 -9.36 -7.36
N HIS A 187 9.71 -8.45 -8.24
CA HIS A 187 10.34 -8.28 -9.55
C HIS A 187 11.55 -7.35 -9.52
N PHE A 188 11.45 -6.23 -8.79
CA PHE A 188 12.47 -5.18 -8.74
C PHE A 188 13.38 -5.27 -7.51
N GLY A 189 12.88 -5.81 -6.40
CA GLY A 189 13.62 -5.90 -5.15
C GLY A 189 14.65 -7.04 -5.14
N MET A 190 15.43 -7.10 -4.06
CA MET A 190 16.31 -8.24 -3.80
C MET A 190 15.49 -9.51 -3.61
N PRO A 191 15.97 -10.69 -4.05
CA PRO A 191 15.38 -11.94 -3.59
C PRO A 191 15.53 -11.97 -2.07
N VAL A 192 14.40 -11.80 -1.38
CA VAL A 192 14.32 -11.98 0.06
C VAL A 192 14.90 -13.36 0.35
N LYS A 193 15.96 -13.42 1.17
CA LYS A 193 16.41 -14.70 1.70
C LYS A 193 15.19 -15.35 2.31
N LYS A 194 14.85 -16.56 1.84
CA LYS A 194 13.70 -17.36 2.28
C LYS A 194 13.55 -17.39 3.80
N GLU A 195 12.88 -16.40 4.34
CA GLU A 195 12.19 -16.42 5.61
C GLU A 195 10.87 -15.73 5.28
N GLU A 196 9.81 -16.54 5.31
CA GLU A 196 8.42 -16.18 4.99
C GLU A 196 8.06 -16.10 3.49
N GLU A 197 8.45 -17.11 2.71
CA GLU A 197 7.52 -17.60 1.68
C GLU A 197 6.40 -18.36 2.41
N GLU A 198 5.36 -17.66 2.85
CA GLU A 198 4.06 -18.33 2.97
C GLU A 198 3.62 -18.71 1.55
N GLU A 199 3.72 -20.01 1.28
CA GLU A 199 3.13 -20.68 0.14
C GLU A 199 1.60 -20.47 0.17
N GLY A 200 1.14 -19.42 -0.50
CA GLY A 200 -0.28 -19.13 -0.69
C GLY A 200 -0.53 -18.60 -2.08
N GLY A 201 -0.68 -19.49 -3.06
CA GLY A 201 -1.06 -19.12 -4.42
C GLY A 201 -2.38 -18.34 -4.44
N GLY A 202 -2.37 -17.15 -5.03
CA GLY A 202 -3.51 -16.48 -5.69
C GLY A 202 -4.78 -16.13 -4.90
N VAL A 203 -4.99 -16.68 -3.71
CA VAL A 203 -6.25 -16.61 -2.94
C VAL A 203 -6.06 -15.92 -1.57
N GLY A 204 -4.81 -15.79 -1.09
CA GLY A 204 -4.51 -15.29 0.26
C GLY A 204 -4.90 -13.83 0.53
N GLY A 205 -4.80 -12.93 -0.46
CA GLY A 205 -5.01 -11.50 -0.21
C GLY A 205 -6.43 -11.11 0.22
N GLU A 206 -7.46 -11.75 -0.36
CA GLU A 206 -8.86 -11.49 0.01
C GLU A 206 -9.25 -12.20 1.31
N GLU A 207 -8.70 -13.40 1.55
CA GLU A 207 -8.97 -14.16 2.77
C GLU A 207 -8.30 -13.54 3.99
N GLU A 208 -7.06 -13.06 3.86
CA GLU A 208 -6.34 -12.30 4.90
C GLU A 208 -7.03 -10.97 5.20
N GLU A 209 -7.47 -10.26 4.17
CA GLU A 209 -8.24 -9.04 4.32
C GLU A 209 -9.56 -9.29 5.06
N LYS A 210 -10.27 -10.36 4.71
CA LYS A 210 -11.49 -10.77 5.42
C LYS A 210 -11.22 -11.14 6.88
N LYS A 211 -10.13 -11.88 7.16
CA LYS A 211 -9.72 -12.22 8.54
C LYS A 211 -9.40 -10.97 9.36
N LEU A 212 -8.69 -10.00 8.78
CA LEU A 212 -8.42 -8.72 9.41
C LEU A 212 -9.74 -8.01 9.77
N TYR A 213 -10.72 -8.02 8.87
CA TYR A 213 -12.01 -7.38 9.10
C TYR A 213 -12.81 -8.05 10.21
N GLU A 214 -12.93 -9.37 10.17
CA GLU A 214 -13.60 -10.14 11.22
C GLU A 214 -12.92 -9.94 12.58
N LEU A 215 -11.59 -9.83 12.60
CA LEU A 215 -10.81 -9.54 13.79
C LEU A 215 -11.10 -8.13 14.33
N VAL A 216 -11.04 -7.10 13.49
CA VAL A 216 -11.24 -5.70 13.93
C VAL A 216 -12.69 -5.44 14.32
N GLU A 217 -13.67 -5.78 13.46
CA GLU A 217 -15.10 -5.55 13.75
C GLU A 217 -15.59 -6.40 14.93
N GLY A 218 -15.07 -7.61 15.07
CA GLY A 218 -15.46 -8.52 16.16
C GLY A 218 -14.90 -8.12 17.53
N ASN A 219 -13.74 -7.44 17.57
CA ASN A 219 -13.11 -7.04 18.84
C ASN A 219 -13.28 -5.55 19.15
N ILE A 220 -13.51 -4.67 18.17
CA ILE A 220 -13.59 -3.20 18.37
C ILE A 220 -14.99 -2.69 17.96
N PRO A 221 -16.02 -2.88 18.80
CA PRO A 221 -17.39 -2.47 18.46
C PRO A 221 -17.59 -0.95 18.40
N TYR A 222 -16.70 -0.18 19.03
CA TYR A 222 -16.74 1.29 19.06
C TYR A 222 -15.87 1.93 17.96
N LEU A 223 -15.56 1.20 16.89
CA LEU A 223 -14.66 1.64 15.83
C LEU A 223 -15.05 3.01 15.23
N ASP A 224 -16.34 3.24 15.03
CA ASP A 224 -16.89 4.50 14.48
C ASP A 224 -16.76 5.69 15.46
N SER A 225 -16.48 5.41 16.73
CA SER A 225 -16.23 6.42 17.77
C SER A 225 -14.75 6.83 17.87
N LEU A 226 -13.85 6.12 17.19
CA LEU A 226 -12.43 6.48 17.17
C LEU A 226 -12.16 7.54 16.08
N LYS A 227 -11.23 8.45 16.39
CA LYS A 227 -10.69 9.45 15.45
C LYS A 227 -9.18 9.37 15.40
N PHE A 228 -8.61 9.64 14.23
CA PHE A 228 -7.16 9.80 14.05
C PHE A 228 -6.81 11.28 14.02
N GLY A 229 -5.91 11.79 14.84
CA GLY A 229 -5.58 13.22 14.76
C GLY A 229 -4.54 13.66 15.76
N ASP A 230 -4.45 14.96 16.00
CA ASP A 230 -3.73 15.56 17.14
C ASP A 230 -4.71 16.28 18.09
N ASN A 231 -4.29 16.50 19.34
CA ASN A 231 -5.06 17.13 20.42
C ASN A 231 -5.43 18.60 20.17
N ASP A 232 -4.75 19.27 19.23
CA ASP A 232 -5.00 20.67 18.89
C ASP A 232 -6.23 20.80 17.97
N ASP A 233 -7.42 20.57 18.55
CA ASP A 233 -8.70 21.10 18.05
C ASP A 233 -8.72 22.63 18.23
N ARG A 234 -7.77 23.35 17.62
CA ARG A 234 -8.01 24.75 17.30
C ARG A 234 -8.97 24.78 16.13
N ASP A 235 -10.24 24.94 16.49
CA ASP A 235 -11.32 25.48 15.71
C ASP A 235 -10.93 25.86 14.28
N SER A 236 -11.50 25.13 13.34
CA SER A 236 -11.67 25.51 11.95
C SER A 236 -12.34 26.89 11.87
N SER A 237 -11.56 27.94 12.01
CA SER A 237 -11.95 29.34 11.88
C SER A 237 -10.70 30.14 11.60
N THR A 238 -10.27 30.17 10.34
CA THR A 238 -9.94 31.41 9.62
C THR A 238 -9.50 31.11 8.19
N SER A 239 -9.95 31.98 7.29
CA SER A 239 -9.62 32.07 5.88
C SER A 239 -8.12 32.13 5.62
N SER A 240 -7.52 31.01 5.22
CA SER A 240 -6.25 30.86 4.49
C SER A 240 -6.11 29.38 4.13
N PRO A 241 -5.36 28.99 3.08
CA PRO A 241 -5.14 27.57 2.81
C PRO A 241 -4.53 26.94 4.08
N PRO A 242 -5.07 25.81 4.56
CA PRO A 242 -4.55 25.18 5.76
C PRO A 242 -3.08 24.83 5.53
N PRO A 243 -2.21 25.00 6.54
CA PRO A 243 -0.84 24.51 6.47
C PRO A 243 -0.84 23.00 6.16
N PRO A 244 0.24 22.46 5.57
CA PRO A 244 0.37 21.03 5.37
C PRO A 244 0.13 20.30 6.70
N VAL A 245 -0.79 19.35 6.69
CA VAL A 245 -1.22 18.62 7.88
C VAL A 245 -0.12 17.63 8.28
N ASP A 246 0.47 17.83 9.45
CA ASP A 246 1.44 16.88 10.01
C ASP A 246 0.70 15.73 10.70
N TYR A 247 0.73 14.57 10.06
CA TYR A 247 0.17 13.33 10.62
C TYR A 247 1.21 12.46 11.34
N SER A 248 2.49 12.87 11.35
CA SER A 248 3.59 12.04 11.86
C SER A 248 3.53 11.78 13.37
N GLN A 249 2.82 12.65 14.11
CA GLN A 249 2.61 12.56 15.55
C GLN A 249 1.17 12.20 15.94
N SER A 250 0.33 11.86 14.96
CA SER A 250 -1.09 11.58 15.22
C SER A 250 -1.29 10.35 16.12
N LYS A 251 -2.38 10.38 16.89
CA LYS A 251 -2.82 9.29 17.78
C LYS A 251 -4.28 8.96 17.52
N PHE A 252 -4.77 7.90 18.16
CA PHE A 252 -6.20 7.67 18.25
C PHE A 252 -6.81 8.42 19.42
N PHE A 253 -7.95 9.03 19.14
CA PHE A 253 -8.81 9.64 20.13
C PHE A 253 -10.15 8.95 20.15
N PHE A 254 -10.76 8.95 21.32
CA PHE A 254 -12.11 8.47 21.48
C PHE A 254 -13.07 9.66 21.48
N ASN A 255 -13.71 9.92 20.34
CA ASN A 255 -14.52 11.11 20.17
C ASN A 255 -15.99 10.79 20.39
N VAL A 256 -16.42 11.00 21.62
CA VAL A 256 -17.75 10.66 22.08
C VAL A 256 -18.27 11.80 22.97
N SER A 257 -19.56 12.16 22.87
CA SER A 257 -20.15 13.24 23.70
C SER A 257 -20.46 12.78 25.12
N MET A 258 -20.47 13.71 26.09
CA MET A 258 -20.88 13.42 27.47
C MET A 258 -22.30 12.82 27.52
N PRO A 259 -22.49 11.58 27.99
CA PRO A 259 -23.80 11.13 28.43
C PRO A 259 -24.16 11.77 29.77
N ASP A 260 -25.39 11.52 30.21
CA ASP A 260 -25.99 12.01 31.46
C ASP A 260 -25.07 11.92 32.70
N ASP A 261 -25.26 12.84 33.67
CA ASP A 261 -24.35 13.11 34.81
C ASP A 261 -23.97 11.85 35.62
N LYS A 262 -24.85 10.84 35.60
CA LYS A 262 -24.68 9.57 36.31
C LYS A 262 -23.44 8.79 35.88
N HIS A 263 -22.94 8.95 34.66
CA HIS A 263 -21.83 8.16 34.11
C HIS A 263 -20.55 8.97 33.82
N ASN A 264 -20.45 10.20 34.33
CA ASN A 264 -19.27 11.06 34.14
C ASN A 264 -17.95 10.41 34.59
N PHE A 265 -18.00 9.54 35.61
CA PHE A 265 -16.82 8.82 36.09
C PHE A 265 -16.15 7.93 35.01
N LEU A 266 -16.90 7.41 34.03
CA LEU A 266 -16.32 6.59 32.96
C LEU A 266 -15.42 7.42 32.04
N TRP A 267 -15.76 8.69 31.84
CA TRP A 267 -14.95 9.64 31.08
C TRP A 267 -13.72 10.05 31.86
N GLU A 268 -13.88 10.36 33.14
CA GLU A 268 -12.75 10.66 34.01
C GLU A 268 -11.78 9.47 34.10
N LEU A 269 -12.31 8.24 34.18
CA LEU A 269 -11.52 7.03 34.12
C LEU A 269 -10.83 6.86 32.76
N HIS A 270 -11.53 7.11 31.65
CA HIS A 270 -10.96 7.09 30.29
C HIS A 270 -9.79 8.08 30.15
N ASP A 271 -9.97 9.34 30.56
CA ASP A 271 -8.93 10.37 30.55
C ASP A 271 -7.74 9.99 31.44
N ASN A 272 -7.99 9.47 32.63
CA ASN A 272 -6.94 9.00 33.55
C ASN A 272 -6.14 7.82 32.98
N LEU A 273 -6.80 6.90 32.25
CA LEU A 273 -6.15 5.77 31.60
C LEU A 273 -5.36 6.19 30.35
N GLU A 274 -5.80 7.22 29.62
CA GLU A 274 -5.10 7.75 28.43
C GLU A 274 -3.94 8.70 28.77
N THR A 275 -4.12 9.59 29.76
CA THR A 275 -3.24 10.75 29.99
C THR A 275 -2.60 10.80 31.39
N GLY A 276 -3.07 9.99 32.34
CA GLY A 276 -2.93 10.28 33.76
C GLY A 276 -1.65 9.81 34.46
N GLU A 277 -1.31 10.54 35.54
CA GLU A 277 -0.27 10.20 36.53
C GLU A 277 -0.57 8.90 37.31
N TYR A 278 -1.82 8.46 37.32
CA TYR A 278 -2.32 7.31 38.10
C TYR A 278 -2.31 5.98 37.34
N ARG A 279 -1.79 5.95 36.11
CA ARG A 279 -1.79 4.77 35.22
C ARG A 279 -1.30 3.49 35.92
N THR A 280 -0.18 3.58 36.63
CA THR A 280 0.41 2.45 37.34
C THR A 280 -0.43 1.99 38.53
N LEU A 281 -1.04 2.93 39.26
CA LEU A 281 -1.92 2.63 40.40
C LEU A 281 -3.23 1.98 39.95
N LEU A 282 -3.81 2.46 38.84
CA LEU A 282 -4.98 1.87 38.20
C LEU A 282 -4.71 0.44 37.75
N VAL A 283 -3.64 0.21 36.98
CA VAL A 283 -3.26 -1.13 36.52
C VAL A 283 -3.07 -2.09 37.71
N ARG A 284 -2.38 -1.63 38.76
CA ARG A 284 -2.18 -2.42 39.98
C ARG A 284 -3.50 -2.74 40.68
N GLY A 285 -4.39 -1.76 40.84
CA GLY A 285 -5.71 -1.97 41.44
C GLY A 285 -6.56 -2.99 40.66
N PHE A 286 -6.50 -2.95 39.32
CA PHE A 286 -7.16 -3.93 38.47
C PHE A 286 -6.55 -5.34 38.58
N LYS A 287 -5.22 -5.45 38.70
CA LYS A 287 -4.54 -6.75 38.92
C LYS A 287 -4.83 -7.34 40.30
N GLU A 288 -4.77 -6.53 41.36
CA GLU A 288 -4.98 -6.98 42.74
C GLU A 288 -6.42 -7.44 43.01
N ARG A 289 -7.40 -6.89 42.28
CA ARG A 289 -8.82 -7.27 42.38
C ARG A 289 -9.26 -8.43 41.48
N GLN A 290 -8.33 -9.21 40.93
CA GLN A 290 -8.68 -10.49 40.30
C GLN A 290 -9.25 -11.51 41.29
N ALA A 291 -8.97 -11.36 42.59
CA ALA A 291 -9.54 -12.19 43.65
C ALA A 291 -10.88 -11.60 44.18
N GLU A 292 -11.95 -11.91 43.45
CA GLU A 292 -13.38 -11.91 43.80
C GLU A 292 -14.16 -10.61 44.17
N PRO A 293 -15.21 -10.26 43.39
CA PRO A 293 -15.42 -10.61 41.98
C PRO A 293 -14.78 -9.54 41.08
N PRO A 294 -13.77 -9.89 40.26
CA PRO A 294 -13.20 -8.97 39.28
C PRO A 294 -14.28 -8.42 38.34
N PRO A 295 -14.08 -7.23 37.74
CA PRO A 295 -14.92 -6.80 36.63
C PRO A 295 -14.91 -7.89 35.55
N ASN A 296 -16.09 -8.29 35.07
CA ASN A 296 -16.21 -9.33 34.06
C ASN A 296 -15.93 -8.69 32.69
N LEU A 297 -14.66 -8.38 32.45
CA LEU A 297 -14.19 -7.74 31.22
C LEU A 297 -14.45 -8.67 30.03
N THR A 298 -14.78 -8.08 28.90
CA THR A 298 -14.90 -8.81 27.63
C THR A 298 -13.59 -9.52 27.25
N ASP A 299 -12.46 -8.97 27.68
CA ASP A 299 -11.13 -9.55 27.60
C ASP A 299 -10.50 -9.65 29.01
N PRO A 300 -10.51 -10.83 29.64
CA PRO A 300 -10.02 -11.02 31.00
C PRO A 300 -8.53 -10.70 31.13
N ILE A 301 -8.14 -10.08 32.24
CA ILE A 301 -6.73 -9.85 32.57
C ILE A 301 -6.11 -11.19 32.99
N GLY A 302 -5.02 -11.59 32.35
CA GLY A 302 -4.23 -12.77 32.70
C GLY A 302 -3.10 -12.43 33.67
N ASP A 303 -2.62 -13.44 34.41
CA ASP A 303 -1.53 -13.28 35.38
C ASP A 303 -0.20 -12.84 34.73
N GLU A 304 0.01 -13.24 33.47
CA GLU A 304 1.22 -12.93 32.67
C GLU A 304 1.09 -11.62 31.87
N ASP A 305 -0.04 -10.91 31.97
CA ASP A 305 -0.23 -9.67 31.21
C ASP A 305 0.71 -8.57 31.70
N SER A 306 1.42 -7.94 30.76
CA SER A 306 2.18 -6.72 31.03
C SER A 306 1.23 -5.58 31.41
N ASP A 307 1.75 -4.58 32.12
CA ASP A 307 0.96 -3.42 32.55
C ASP A 307 0.34 -2.66 31.36
N GLU A 308 1.03 -2.64 30.22
CA GLU A 308 0.53 -2.07 28.98
C GLU A 308 -0.66 -2.84 28.39
N VAL A 309 -0.62 -4.17 28.45
CA VAL A 309 -1.71 -5.04 27.99
C VAL A 309 -2.92 -4.89 28.91
N VAL A 310 -2.71 -4.86 30.22
CA VAL A 310 -3.79 -4.64 31.19
C VAL A 310 -4.47 -3.31 30.95
N LEU A 311 -3.70 -2.25 30.75
CA LEU A 311 -4.28 -0.95 30.44
C LEU A 311 -5.09 -0.97 29.15
N ALA A 312 -4.57 -1.59 28.09
CA ALA A 312 -5.29 -1.69 26.82
C ALA A 312 -6.64 -2.42 26.99
N LYS A 313 -6.67 -3.50 27.77
CA LYS A 313 -7.91 -4.25 28.09
C LYS A 313 -8.91 -3.41 28.87
N VAL A 314 -8.46 -2.70 29.90
CA VAL A 314 -9.34 -1.85 30.71
C VAL A 314 -9.84 -0.65 29.90
N LEU A 315 -8.96 0.00 29.15
CA LEU A 315 -9.30 1.14 28.29
C LEU A 315 -10.28 0.73 27.18
N HIS A 316 -10.07 -0.45 26.59
CA HIS A 316 -11.02 -1.07 25.66
C HIS A 316 -12.41 -1.22 26.28
N GLU A 317 -12.48 -1.79 27.48
CA GLU A 317 -13.73 -2.01 28.18
C GLU A 317 -14.45 -0.69 28.53
N VAL A 318 -13.71 0.32 29.00
CA VAL A 318 -14.28 1.65 29.30
C VAL A 318 -14.86 2.28 28.03
N ARG A 319 -14.12 2.27 26.91
CA ARG A 319 -14.60 2.76 25.61
C ARG A 319 -15.82 1.99 25.13
N TYR A 320 -15.84 0.67 25.29
CA TYR A 320 -16.98 -0.18 24.99
C TYR A 320 -18.23 0.28 25.75
N TYR A 321 -18.13 0.49 27.07
CA TYR A 321 -19.26 0.93 27.87
C TYR A 321 -19.73 2.34 27.53
N ILE A 322 -18.81 3.29 27.31
CA ILE A 322 -19.18 4.65 26.90
C ILE A 322 -19.97 4.58 25.57
N HIS A 323 -19.45 3.87 24.57
CA HIS A 323 -20.12 3.70 23.28
C HIS A 323 -21.50 3.03 23.41
N HIS A 324 -21.61 2.02 24.28
CA HIS A 324 -22.84 1.27 24.48
C HIS A 324 -23.93 2.10 25.16
N LEU A 325 -23.56 2.87 26.20
CA LEU A 325 -24.46 3.75 26.95
C LEU A 325 -25.02 4.87 26.07
N GLN A 326 -24.18 5.48 25.22
CA GLN A 326 -24.62 6.51 24.30
C GLN A 326 -25.66 6.04 23.28
N ASN A 327 -25.52 4.81 22.81
CA ASN A 327 -26.43 4.24 21.82
C ASN A 327 -27.73 3.70 22.46
N ASN A 328 -28.02 4.05 23.72
CA ASN A 328 -29.21 3.65 24.49
C ASN A 328 -29.44 2.13 24.52
N ARG A 329 -28.35 1.36 24.51
CA ARG A 329 -28.40 -0.09 24.69
C ARG A 329 -28.21 -0.38 26.18
N GLU A 330 -29.17 -0.10 27.05
CA GLU A 330 -29.01 -0.52 28.45
C GLU A 330 -29.20 -2.04 28.55
N LEU A 331 -28.10 -2.79 28.69
CA LEU A 331 -28.13 -4.19 29.12
C LEU A 331 -27.87 -4.22 30.64
N TRP A 332 -28.61 -5.05 31.35
CA TRP A 332 -28.48 -5.22 32.81
C TRP A 332 -27.07 -5.69 33.22
N GLU A 333 -26.38 -6.43 32.36
CA GLU A 333 -24.98 -6.86 32.54
C GLU A 333 -24.00 -5.67 32.54
N THR A 334 -24.31 -4.63 31.75
CA THR A 334 -23.52 -3.40 31.65
C THR A 334 -23.52 -2.65 32.99
N ALA A 335 -24.64 -2.61 33.70
CA ALA A 335 -24.78 -1.87 34.95
C ALA A 335 -23.91 -2.44 36.09
N VAL A 336 -23.77 -3.77 36.16
CA VAL A 336 -22.95 -4.44 37.20
C VAL A 336 -21.47 -4.16 36.98
N ASN A 337 -20.98 -4.32 35.74
CA ASN A 337 -19.57 -4.08 35.42
C ASN A 337 -19.21 -2.58 35.50
N VAL A 338 -20.08 -1.69 35.05
CA VAL A 338 -19.92 -0.23 35.22
C VAL A 338 -19.86 0.15 36.70
N GLY A 339 -20.68 -0.46 37.56
CA GLY A 339 -20.60 -0.27 39.02
C GLY A 339 -19.27 -0.71 39.62
N ARG A 340 -18.67 -1.81 39.13
CA ARG A 340 -17.35 -2.27 39.58
C ARG A 340 -16.23 -1.35 39.12
N LEU A 341 -16.27 -0.89 37.87
CA LEU A 341 -15.31 0.10 37.36
C LEU A 341 -15.34 1.39 38.19
N ARG A 342 -16.53 1.84 38.59
CA ARG A 342 -16.71 2.99 39.48
C ARG A 342 -16.00 2.78 40.82
N GLN A 343 -16.22 1.62 41.45
CA GLN A 343 -15.61 1.33 42.74
C GLN A 343 -14.07 1.36 42.67
N VAL A 344 -13.49 0.79 41.61
CA VAL A 344 -12.03 0.82 41.42
C VAL A 344 -11.52 2.25 41.20
N HIS A 345 -12.26 3.06 40.43
CA HIS A 345 -11.92 4.46 40.19
C HIS A 345 -11.96 5.29 41.48
N GLU A 346 -13.08 5.26 42.23
CA GLU A 346 -13.29 5.99 43.48
C GLU A 346 -12.31 5.65 44.62
N GLU A 347 -11.68 4.48 44.59
CA GLU A 347 -10.69 4.08 45.61
C GLU A 347 -9.27 4.55 45.28
N ILE A 348 -9.02 4.91 44.03
CA ILE A 348 -7.69 5.28 43.52
C ILE A 348 -7.57 6.81 43.36
N THR A 349 -8.67 7.48 43.01
CA THR A 349 -8.81 8.95 43.00
C THR A 349 -9.37 9.47 44.31
#